data_AF-A0A2E0HU86-F1
#
_entry.id   AF-A0A2E0HU86-F1
#
_cell.length_a   1.000
_cell.length_b   1.000
_cell.length_c   1.000
_cell.angle_alpha   90.00
_cell.angle_beta   90.00
_cell.angle_gamma   90.00
#
_symmetry.space_group_name_H-M   'P 1'
#
loop_
_entity.id
_entity.type
_entity.pdbx_description
1 polymer ?
#
loop_
_entity_poly.entity_id
_entity_poly.type
_entity_poly.pdbx_seq_one_letter_code
_entity_poly.pdbx_strand_id
1 'polypeptide(L)'
;SFRNLAKIVNKSMKVEDSVFRESKIFEKWYKTWKKEINVANIFQKMNLKNPCCIPRNHLIEDALKHANNGDMAEINLITKLLEAPFIEKDKYEKYTMPSSSDERYVTHCGT
;
A
#
# COMPACT_ATOMS: atom_id res chain seq x y z
N SER A 1 -4.95 1.93 6.10
CA SER A 1 -4.57 1.20 4.87
C SER A 1 -5.45 -0.03 4.70
N PHE A 2 -6.04 -0.24 3.52
CA PHE A 2 -6.85 -1.44 3.22
C PHE A 2 -6.00 -2.73 3.19
N ARG A 3 -4.73 -2.65 2.79
CA ARG A 3 -3.83 -3.80 2.80
C ARG A 3 -3.54 -4.28 4.21
N ASN A 4 -3.27 -3.36 5.16
CA ASN A 4 -3.09 -3.71 6.56
C ASN A 4 -4.37 -4.31 7.17
N LEU A 5 -5.56 -3.83 6.78
CA LEU A 5 -6.81 -4.42 7.25
C LEU A 5 -6.94 -5.90 6.86
N ALA A 6 -6.55 -6.27 5.63
CA ALA A 6 -6.55 -7.68 5.20
C ALA A 6 -5.62 -8.55 6.06
N LYS A 7 -4.41 -8.03 6.37
CA LYS A 7 -3.42 -8.67 7.25
C LYS A 7 -3.89 -8.77 8.71
N ILE A 8 -4.68 -7.81 9.19
CA ILE A 8 -5.29 -7.85 10.52
C ILE A 8 -6.41 -8.90 10.57
N VAL A 9 -7.20 -9.02 9.51
CA VAL A 9 -8.31 -9.99 9.43
C VAL A 9 -7.79 -11.44 9.42
N ASN A 10 -6.73 -11.73 8.66
CA ASN A 10 -6.13 -13.07 8.62
C ASN A 10 -5.13 -13.34 9.76
N LYS A 11 -4.95 -12.38 10.68
CA LYS A 11 -4.05 -12.44 11.83
C LYS A 11 -2.55 -12.51 11.49
N SER A 12 -2.15 -12.16 10.26
CA SER A 12 -0.72 -12.06 9.90
C SER A 12 -0.08 -10.73 10.34
N MET A 13 -0.86 -9.81 10.88
CA MET A 13 -0.41 -8.52 11.44
C MET A 13 -1.31 -8.19 12.63
N LYS A 14 -0.74 -7.65 13.71
CA LYS A 14 -1.51 -7.12 14.82
C LYS A 14 -1.87 -5.66 14.59
N VAL A 15 -2.85 -5.13 15.32
CA VAL A 15 -3.27 -3.73 15.16
C VAL A 15 -2.14 -2.79 15.60
N GLU A 16 -1.41 -3.18 16.65
CA GLU A 16 -0.25 -2.47 17.21
C GLU A 16 0.90 -2.29 16.20
N ASP A 17 1.06 -3.22 15.27
CA ASP A 17 2.10 -3.20 14.23
C ASP A 17 1.65 -2.47 12.95
N SER A 18 0.45 -1.88 12.97
CA SER A 18 -0.18 -1.30 11.79
C SER A 18 -0.29 0.21 11.87
N VAL A 19 -0.69 0.83 10.76
CA VAL A 19 -1.04 2.27 10.70
C VAL A 19 -2.20 2.66 11.63
N PHE A 20 -2.87 1.70 12.26
CA PHE A 20 -4.00 1.92 13.17
C PHE A 20 -3.61 1.85 14.65
N ARG A 21 -2.33 1.65 14.99
CA ARG A 21 -1.83 1.40 16.35
C ARG A 21 -2.34 2.36 17.44
N GLU A 22 -2.56 3.63 17.10
CA GLU A 22 -3.00 4.67 18.04
C GLU A 22 -4.51 5.00 17.91
N SER A 23 -5.23 4.31 17.02
CA SER A 23 -6.62 4.62 16.69
C SER A 23 -7.62 3.82 17.53
N LYS A 24 -8.05 4.40 18.65
CA LYS A 24 -9.14 3.83 19.47
C LYS A 24 -10.47 3.71 18.69
N ILE A 25 -10.70 4.60 17.73
CA ILE A 25 -11.89 4.57 16.86
C ILE A 25 -11.84 3.35 15.94
N PHE A 26 -10.66 3.03 15.39
CA PHE A 26 -10.49 1.87 14.53
C PHE A 26 -10.84 0.57 15.26
N GLU A 27 -10.40 0.38 16.50
CA GLU A 27 -10.72 -0.83 17.26
C GLU A 27 -12.23 -1.04 17.43
N LYS A 28 -12.95 0.04 17.78
CA LYS A 28 -14.41 -0.01 17.93
C LYS A 28 -15.09 -0.34 16.60
N TRP A 29 -14.70 0.34 15.53
CA TRP A 29 -15.22 0.10 14.19
C TRP A 29 -14.93 -1.33 13.72
N TYR A 30 -13.70 -1.82 13.90
CA TYR A 30 -13.27 -3.16 13.48
C TYR A 30 -14.06 -4.26 14.17
N LYS A 31 -14.33 -4.12 15.49
CA LYS A 31 -15.18 -5.07 16.24
C LYS A 31 -16.61 -5.12 15.71
N THR A 32 -17.18 -3.99 15.28
CA THR A 32 -18.52 -3.93 14.68
C THR A 32 -18.50 -4.54 13.29
N TRP A 33 -17.62 -4.05 12.41
CA TRP A 33 -17.51 -4.52 11.03
C TRP A 33 -17.24 -6.03 10.92
N LYS A 34 -16.43 -6.59 11.83
CA LYS A 34 -16.14 -8.02 11.86
C LYS A 34 -17.37 -8.91 12.10
N LYS A 35 -18.43 -8.38 12.74
CA LYS A 35 -19.70 -9.09 12.94
C LYS A 35 -20.55 -9.13 11.66
N GLU A 36 -20.31 -8.23 10.72
CA GLU A 36 -21.09 -8.08 9.48
C GLU A 36 -20.51 -8.88 8.32
N ILE A 37 -19.28 -9.41 8.45
CA ILE A 37 -18.57 -10.11 7.38
C ILE A 37 -18.42 -11.60 7.66
N ASN A 38 -18.44 -12.41 6.60
CA ASN A 38 -17.98 -13.80 6.67
C ASN A 38 -16.45 -13.85 6.59
N VAL A 39 -15.81 -14.06 7.75
CA VAL A 39 -14.34 -13.98 7.90
C VAL A 39 -13.60 -15.07 7.11
N ALA A 40 -14.20 -16.23 6.85
CA ALA A 40 -13.49 -17.41 6.34
C ALA A 40 -12.72 -17.16 5.03
N ASN A 41 -13.23 -16.29 4.14
CA ASN A 41 -12.63 -16.04 2.82
C ASN A 41 -12.44 -14.55 2.48
N ILE A 42 -12.80 -13.63 3.40
CA ILE A 42 -12.80 -12.20 3.07
C ILE A 42 -11.40 -11.66 2.82
N PHE A 43 -10.38 -12.13 3.56
CA PHE A 43 -9.02 -11.61 3.42
C PHE A 43 -8.41 -11.91 2.03
N GLN A 44 -8.70 -13.08 1.45
CA GLN A 44 -8.24 -13.42 0.09
C GLN A 44 -8.86 -12.49 -0.94
N LYS A 45 -10.17 -12.24 -0.83
CA LYS A 45 -10.88 -11.28 -1.70
C LYS A 45 -10.30 -9.87 -1.55
N MET A 46 -10.00 -9.45 -0.32
CA MET A 46 -9.34 -8.17 -0.06
C MET A 46 -7.96 -8.10 -0.71
N ASN A 47 -7.13 -9.14 -0.60
CA ASN A 47 -5.79 -9.15 -1.18
C ASN A 47 -5.80 -9.10 -2.72
N LEU A 48 -6.83 -9.66 -3.35
CA LEU A 48 -7.03 -9.60 -4.81
C LEU A 48 -7.52 -8.24 -5.32
N LYS A 49 -7.99 -7.35 -4.43
CA LYS A 49 -8.53 -6.03 -4.77
C LYS A 49 -7.70 -4.87 -4.22
N ASN A 50 -6.97 -5.10 -3.14
CA ASN A 50 -6.17 -4.09 -2.45
C ASN A 50 -4.68 -4.32 -2.80
N PRO A 51 -4.11 -3.50 -3.70
CA PRO A 51 -2.72 -3.64 -4.10
C PRO A 51 -1.79 -3.37 -2.92
N CYS A 52 -0.63 -4.04 -2.90
CA CYS A 52 0.45 -3.78 -1.95
C CYS A 52 1.39 -2.66 -2.43
N CYS A 53 1.47 -2.40 -3.74
CA CYS A 53 2.23 -1.29 -4.31
C CYS A 53 1.34 -0.44 -5.23
N ILE A 54 1.58 0.87 -5.21
CA ILE A 54 0.93 1.85 -6.10
C ILE A 54 2.01 2.82 -6.61
N PRO A 55 1.85 3.44 -7.79
CA PRO A 55 2.80 4.43 -8.31
C PRO A 55 2.67 5.74 -7.52
N ARG A 56 3.25 5.80 -6.32
CA ARG A 56 3.23 7.03 -5.49
C ARG A 56 4.10 8.10 -6.14
N ASN A 57 3.63 9.35 -6.11
CA ASN A 57 4.27 10.44 -6.84
C ASN A 57 5.77 10.60 -6.53
N HIS A 58 6.17 10.62 -5.26
CA HIS A 58 7.59 10.72 -4.88
C HIS A 58 8.46 9.60 -5.49
N LEU A 59 7.95 8.36 -5.59
CA LEU A 59 8.68 7.24 -6.22
C LEU A 59 8.80 7.44 -7.73
N ILE A 60 7.75 7.94 -8.38
CA ILE A 60 7.76 8.23 -9.82
C ILE A 60 8.70 9.38 -10.13
N GLU A 61 8.66 10.45 -9.34
CA GLU A 61 9.50 11.63 -9.55
C GLU A 61 10.98 11.33 -9.38
N ASP A 62 11.36 10.60 -8.34
CA ASP A 62 12.75 10.21 -8.14
C ASP A 62 13.23 9.32 -9.30
N ALA A 63 12.41 8.35 -9.71
CA ALA A 63 12.72 7.49 -10.86
C ALA A 63 12.85 8.30 -12.17
N LEU A 64 12.02 9.33 -12.37
CA LEU A 64 12.10 10.23 -13.53
C LEU A 64 13.36 11.10 -13.52
N LYS A 65 13.82 11.57 -12.35
CA LYS A 65 15.09 12.31 -12.23
C LYS A 65 16.28 11.45 -12.67
N HIS A 66 16.29 10.17 -12.27
CA HIS A 66 17.30 9.21 -12.71
C HIS A 66 17.21 8.94 -14.22
N ALA A 67 15.99 8.72 -14.73
CA ALA A 67 15.74 8.48 -16.15
C ALA A 67 16.17 9.65 -17.04
N ASN A 68 15.98 10.90 -16.60
CA ASN A 68 16.46 12.09 -17.31
C ASN A 68 17.99 12.13 -17.47
N ASN A 69 18.73 11.46 -16.57
CA ASN A 69 20.18 11.28 -16.67
C ASN A 69 20.59 10.00 -17.43
N GLY A 70 19.63 9.32 -18.05
CA GLY A 70 19.83 8.07 -18.81
C GLY A 70 19.70 6.78 -18.00
N ASP A 71 19.47 6.85 -16.68
CA ASP A 71 19.31 5.67 -15.84
C ASP A 71 17.83 5.26 -15.73
N MET A 72 17.46 4.24 -16.52
CA MET A 72 16.09 3.72 -16.60
C MET A 72 15.79 2.62 -15.57
N ALA A 73 16.74 2.26 -14.69
CA ALA A 73 16.59 1.09 -13.82
C ALA A 73 15.37 1.18 -12.90
N GLU A 74 15.13 2.34 -12.28
CA GLU A 74 14.05 2.53 -11.31
C GLU A 74 12.66 2.58 -11.98
N ILE A 75 12.52 3.27 -13.12
CA ILE A 75 11.27 3.28 -13.90
C ILE A 75 10.90 1.86 -14.37
N ASN A 76 11.88 1.12 -14.91
CA ASN A 76 11.64 -0.25 -15.36
C ASN A 76 11.24 -1.17 -14.20
N LEU A 77 11.84 -0.98 -13.02
CA LEU A 77 11.49 -1.73 -11.82
C LEU A 77 10.06 -1.40 -11.36
N ILE A 78 9.67 -0.13 -11.32
CA ILE A 78 8.31 0.29 -10.95
C ILE A 78 7.30 -0.32 -11.92
N THR A 79 7.51 -0.21 -13.23
CA THR A 79 6.62 -0.83 -14.24
C THR A 79 6.46 -2.33 -14.00
N LYS A 80 7.55 -3.06 -13.77
CA LYS A 80 7.52 -4.49 -13.46
C LYS A 80 6.78 -4.83 -12.17
N LEU A 81 6.84 -3.95 -11.17
CA LEU A 81 6.08 -4.11 -9.93
C LEU A 81 4.58 -3.96 -10.17
N LEU A 82 4.19 -3.02 -11.04
CA LEU A 82 2.80 -2.73 -11.37
C LEU A 82 2.13 -3.78 -12.25
N GLU A 83 2.87 -4.67 -12.89
CA GLU A 83 2.32 -5.85 -13.58
C GLU A 83 1.58 -6.81 -12.62
N ALA A 84 2.00 -6.86 -11.35
CA ALA A 84 1.42 -7.72 -10.34
C ALA A 84 1.31 -7.00 -8.99
N PRO A 85 0.48 -5.94 -8.90
CA PRO A 85 0.52 -4.99 -7.79
C PRO A 85 -0.11 -5.55 -6.50
N PHE A 86 -0.71 -6.74 -6.56
CA PHE A 86 -1.35 -7.44 -5.46
C PHE A 86 -0.42 -8.47 -4.77
N ILE A 87 0.70 -8.81 -5.42
CA ILE A 87 1.64 -9.83 -4.97
C ILE A 87 2.73 -9.15 -4.13
N GLU A 88 2.79 -9.51 -2.85
CA GLU A 88 3.86 -9.04 -1.96
C GLU A 88 5.20 -9.66 -2.34
N LYS A 89 6.24 -8.83 -2.36
CA LYS A 89 7.61 -9.18 -2.72
C LYS A 89 8.52 -8.49 -1.70
N ASP A 90 9.08 -9.25 -0.77
CA ASP A 90 9.82 -8.72 0.39
C ASP A 90 10.94 -7.74 0.00
N LYS A 91 11.61 -7.99 -1.13
CA LYS A 91 12.69 -7.14 -1.66
C LYS A 91 12.26 -5.72 -2.10
N TYR A 92 10.98 -5.39 -2.08
CA TYR A 92 10.45 -4.14 -2.63
C TYR A 92 9.64 -3.32 -1.62
N GLU A 93 9.97 -3.44 -0.33
CA GLU A 93 9.30 -2.72 0.76
C GLU A 93 9.23 -1.20 0.53
N LYS A 94 10.31 -0.59 -0.01
CA LYS A 94 10.37 0.83 -0.41
C LYS A 94 9.14 1.26 -1.24
N TYR A 95 8.66 0.40 -2.13
CA TYR A 95 7.55 0.70 -3.05
C TYR A 95 6.15 0.49 -2.43
N THR A 96 6.11 0.02 -1.19
CA THR A 96 4.87 -0.19 -0.43
C THR A 96 4.63 0.91 0.61
N MET A 97 5.71 1.55 1.07
CA MET A 97 5.70 2.58 2.10
C MET A 97 5.13 3.91 1.59
N PRO A 98 4.48 4.71 2.46
CA PRO A 98 4.17 6.10 2.15
C PRO A 98 5.45 6.94 2.05
N SER A 99 5.31 8.16 1.53
CA SER A 99 6.38 9.16 1.61
C SER A 99 6.72 9.40 3.08
N SER A 100 8.01 9.58 3.38
CA SER A 100 8.47 10.07 4.69
C SER A 100 8.34 11.59 4.84
N SER A 101 8.04 12.29 3.75
CA SER A 101 7.81 13.73 3.75
C SER A 101 6.34 14.06 4.00
N ASP A 102 6.09 14.99 4.93
CA ASP A 102 4.78 15.58 5.20
C ASP A 102 4.43 16.74 4.23
N GLU A 103 5.27 16.97 3.22
CA GLU A 103 5.02 18.00 2.21
C GLU A 103 3.74 17.71 1.44
N ARG A 104 2.89 18.74 1.31
CA ARG A 104 1.69 18.66 0.49
C ARG A 104 2.11 18.59 -0.97
N TYR A 105 1.90 17.42 -1.57
CA TYR A 105 2.12 17.23 -2.99
C TYR A 105 0.95 17.78 -3.81
N VAL A 106 1.25 18.60 -4.83
CA VAL A 106 0.25 19.13 -5.76
C VAL A 106 0.24 18.27 -7.02
N THR A 107 -0.89 17.63 -7.30
CA THR A 107 -1.06 16.83 -8.53
C THR A 107 -1.57 17.70 -9.67
N HIS A 108 -0.89 17.69 -10.81
CA HIS A 108 -1.36 18.32 -12.05
C HIS A 108 -2.12 17.34 -12.97
N CYS A 109 -2.60 16.22 -12.45
CA CYS A 109 -3.19 15.12 -13.22
C CYS A 109 -4.62 15.41 -13.74
N GLY A 110 -4.96 16.66 -14.06
CA GLY A 110 -6.24 17.08 -14.60
C GLY A 110 -6.09 17.93 -15.86
N THR A 111 -6.04 17.28 -17.02
CA THR A 111 -6.51 17.79 -18.31
C THR A 111 -7.47 16.77 -18.88
#